data_AF-A0A835WX66-F1
#
_entry.id   AF-A0A835WX66-F1
#
_cell.length_a   1.000
_cell.length_b   1.000
_cell.length_c   1.000
_cell.angle_alpha   90.00
_cell.angle_beta   90.00
_cell.angle_gamma   90.00
#
_symmetry.space_group_name_H-M   'P 1'
#
loop_
_entity.id
_entity.type
_entity.pdbx_description
1 polymer ?
#
loop_
_entity_poly.entity_id
_entity_poly.type
_entity_poly.pdbx_seq_one_letter_code
_entity_poly.pdbx_strand_id
1 'polypeptide(L)'
;MVDAEVAKDQGLSSGKDYGGDAKFKPLKVEWEVSDVKIDEAEYYVNEITNQYADLVIQNANIGANKISFEIGSPSMDDITAEDIAQRLKEFLEMNVPPFKCKNTKVQ
;
A
#
# COMPACT_ATOMS: atom_id res chain seq x y z
N MET A 1 -15.85 12.76 -45.58
CA MET A 1 -15.04 11.53 -45.52
C MET A 1 -13.58 11.93 -45.40
N VAL A 2 -13.07 11.97 -44.18
CA VAL A 2 -11.69 11.57 -43.82
C VAL A 2 -11.80 11.06 -42.38
N ASP A 3 -11.31 9.85 -42.15
CA ASP A 3 -11.34 9.09 -40.91
C ASP A 3 -10.31 9.54 -39.86
N ALA A 4 -10.56 9.08 -38.62
CA ALA A 4 -9.66 8.95 -37.46
C ALA A 4 -9.16 10.27 -36.84
N GLU A 5 -9.04 10.44 -35.52
CA GLU A 5 -8.59 9.47 -34.52
C GLU A 5 -9.12 9.86 -33.13
N VAL A 6 -9.41 8.83 -32.35
CA VAL A 6 -9.88 8.87 -30.96
C VAL A 6 -8.72 9.25 -30.04
N ALA A 7 -8.82 10.36 -29.31
CA ALA A 7 -8.04 10.58 -28.10
C ALA A 7 -8.94 10.34 -26.89
N LYS A 8 -8.88 9.12 -26.37
CA LYS A 8 -9.53 8.66 -25.14
C LYS A 8 -8.96 9.40 -23.93
N ASP A 9 -9.89 9.87 -23.10
CA ASP A 9 -9.91 9.66 -21.65
C ASP A 9 -8.60 9.98 -20.91
N GLN A 10 -8.48 11.23 -20.44
CA GLN A 10 -7.68 11.53 -19.26
C GLN A 10 -8.42 11.03 -18.01
N GLY A 11 -8.60 9.72 -17.94
CA GLY A 11 -8.98 9.03 -16.73
C GLY A 11 -7.76 8.94 -15.84
N LEU A 12 -7.59 9.91 -14.95
CA LEU A 12 -6.98 9.67 -13.65
C LEU A 12 -7.86 8.62 -12.95
N SER A 13 -7.67 7.35 -13.31
CA SER A 13 -8.22 6.22 -12.59
C SER A 13 -7.39 6.11 -11.31
N SER A 14 -7.79 6.90 -10.31
CA SER A 14 -7.47 6.64 -8.91
C SER A 14 -7.93 5.21 -8.65
N GLY A 15 -6.95 4.29 -8.58
CA GLY A 15 -7.15 2.86 -8.57
C GLY A 15 -8.19 2.42 -7.55
N LYS A 16 -9.44 2.31 -8.02
CA LYS A 16 -10.47 1.46 -7.44
C LYS A 16 -10.56 0.27 -8.36
N ASP A 17 -9.77 -0.76 -8.07
CA ASP A 17 -9.99 -2.12 -8.54
C ASP A 17 -9.36 -3.10 -7.54
N TYR A 18 -10.04 -3.30 -6.41
CA TYR A 18 -9.79 -4.45 -5.53
C TYR A 18 -10.49 -5.70 -6.09
N GLY A 19 -10.10 -6.10 -7.31
CA GLY A 19 -10.82 -7.14 -8.07
C GLY A 19 -9.97 -8.00 -9.00
N GLY A 20 -8.64 -7.94 -8.90
CA GLY A 20 -7.76 -8.92 -9.53
C GLY A 20 -6.93 -9.58 -8.45
N ASP A 21 -6.87 -10.91 -8.43
CA ASP A 21 -5.85 -11.64 -7.67
C ASP A 21 -4.49 -11.17 -8.20
N ALA A 22 -3.92 -10.14 -7.57
CA ALA A 22 -2.59 -9.71 -7.86
C ALA A 22 -1.69 -10.91 -7.57
N LYS A 23 -1.10 -11.49 -8.63
CA LYS A 23 -0.32 -12.72 -8.57
C LYS A 23 1.07 -12.43 -7.99
N PHE A 24 1.11 -11.97 -6.75
CA PHE A 24 2.33 -11.89 -5.96
C PHE A 24 2.21 -12.79 -4.75
N LYS A 25 3.35 -13.14 -4.16
CA LYS A 25 3.39 -13.80 -2.86
C LYS A 25 3.18 -12.73 -1.78
N PRO A 26 2.02 -12.68 -1.11
CA PRO A 26 1.77 -11.64 -0.12
C PRO A 26 2.61 -11.88 1.13
N LEU A 27 3.22 -10.80 1.61
CA LEU A 27 3.82 -10.70 2.93
C LEU A 27 2.85 -9.95 3.83
N LYS A 28 2.63 -10.45 5.04
CA LYS A 28 1.76 -9.84 6.02
C LYS A 28 2.53 -8.81 6.83
N VAL A 29 1.95 -7.62 6.93
CA VAL A 29 2.42 -6.53 7.77
C VAL A 29 1.49 -6.35 8.96
N GLU A 30 2.07 -6.17 10.13
CA GLU A 30 1.37 -5.73 11.33
C GLU A 30 2.13 -4.56 11.97
N TRP A 31 1.43 -3.43 12.13
CA TRP A 31 1.88 -2.29 12.91
C TRP A 31 1.11 -2.23 14.21
N GLU A 32 1.82 -2.29 15.33
CA GLU A 32 1.25 -1.95 16.63
C GLU A 32 1.22 -0.43 16.77
N VAL A 33 0.03 0.12 16.99
CA VAL A 33 -0.19 1.56 16.92
C VAL A 33 -0.95 2.10 18.13
N SER A 34 -0.96 3.42 18.27
CA SER A 34 -1.86 4.16 19.17
C SER A 34 -2.18 5.53 18.59
N ASP A 35 -3.16 6.22 19.17
CA ASP A 35 -3.61 7.56 18.76
C ASP A 35 -4.03 7.60 17.28
N VAL A 36 -4.67 6.52 16.81
CA VAL A 36 -5.06 6.34 15.40
C VAL A 36 -6.24 7.25 15.06
N LYS A 37 -6.06 8.05 14.01
CA LYS A 37 -7.19 8.66 13.29
C LYS A 37 -7.56 7.77 12.12
N ILE A 38 -8.65 7.00 12.26
CA ILE A 38 -8.99 5.89 11.35
C ILE A 38 -9.05 6.35 9.88
N ASP A 39 -9.80 7.42 9.59
CA ASP A 39 -9.99 7.91 8.22
C ASP A 39 -8.66 8.36 7.58
N GLU A 40 -7.78 9.00 8.34
CA GLU A 40 -6.45 9.41 7.86
C GLU A 40 -5.51 8.20 7.71
N ALA A 41 -5.63 7.19 8.57
CA ALA A 41 -4.78 6.00 8.56
C ALA A 41 -5.05 5.09 7.35
N GLU A 42 -6.28 4.97 6.89
CA GLU A 42 -6.61 4.25 5.66
C GLU A 42 -5.94 4.92 4.44
N TYR A 43 -6.04 6.25 4.35
CA TYR A 43 -5.36 7.02 3.30
C TYR A 43 -3.84 6.84 3.38
N TYR A 44 -3.27 6.93 4.59
CA TYR A 44 -1.84 6.77 4.82
C TYR A 44 -1.30 5.40 4.38
N VAL A 45 -2.04 4.31 4.62
CA VAL A 45 -1.65 2.97 4.15
C VAL A 45 -1.66 2.92 2.62
N ASN A 46 -2.61 3.56 1.95
CA ASN A 46 -2.65 3.61 0.48
C ASN A 46 -1.50 4.43 -0.11
N GLU A 47 -0.96 5.43 0.58
CA GLU A 47 0.19 6.20 0.10
C GLU A 47 1.47 5.36 -0.07
N ILE A 48 1.55 4.18 0.55
CA ILE A 48 2.66 3.24 0.34
C ILE A 48 2.77 2.86 -1.14
N THR A 49 1.65 2.62 -1.83
CA THR A 49 1.66 2.22 -3.25
C THR A 49 1.91 3.41 -4.18
N ASN A 50 1.64 4.64 -3.73
CA ASN A 50 2.02 5.85 -4.45
C ASN A 50 3.54 6.11 -4.38
N GLN A 51 4.16 5.85 -3.22
CA GLN A 51 5.61 6.00 -3.04
C GLN A 51 6.41 4.85 -3.66
N TYR A 52 5.88 3.62 -3.59
CA TYR A 52 6.50 2.42 -4.16
C TYR A 52 5.57 1.81 -5.21
N ALA A 53 5.69 2.27 -6.45
CA ALA A 53 4.84 1.86 -7.56
C ALA A 53 4.97 0.36 -7.94
N ASP A 54 6.03 -0.30 -7.49
CA ASP A 54 6.25 -1.75 -7.63
C ASP A 54 5.49 -2.58 -6.58
N LEU A 55 4.93 -1.94 -5.55
CA LEU A 55 4.23 -2.60 -4.45
C LEU A 55 2.72 -2.43 -4.57
N VAL A 56 2.01 -3.49 -4.18
CA VAL A 56 0.56 -3.54 -4.08
C VAL A 56 0.17 -3.92 -2.67
N ILE A 57 -0.86 -3.26 -2.14
CA ILE A 57 -1.45 -3.54 -0.84
C ILE A 57 -2.85 -4.13 -1.02
N GLN A 58 -3.17 -5.12 -0.20
CA GLN A 58 -4.51 -5.70 -0.12
C GLN A 58 -4.87 -6.05 1.33
N ASN A 59 -6.16 -6.34 1.57
CA ASN A 59 -6.66 -6.83 2.86
C ASN A 59 -6.30 -5.93 4.06
N ALA A 60 -6.31 -4.61 3.85
CA ALA A 60 -6.01 -3.65 4.90
C ALA A 60 -7.10 -3.64 5.98
N ASN A 61 -6.67 -3.62 7.24
CA ASN A 61 -7.51 -3.51 8.42
C ASN A 61 -6.92 -2.45 9.35
N ILE A 62 -7.70 -1.40 9.60
CA ILE A 62 -7.31 -0.25 10.43
C ILE A 62 -8.05 -0.35 11.77
N GLY A 63 -7.31 -0.72 12.81
CA GLY A 63 -7.80 -0.78 14.18
C GLY A 63 -7.15 0.26 15.08
N ALA A 64 -7.78 0.52 16.24
CA ALA A 64 -7.30 1.53 17.20
C ALA A 64 -5.92 1.22 17.81
N ASN A 65 -5.53 -0.05 17.87
CA ASN A 65 -4.28 -0.53 18.44
C ASN A 65 -3.40 -1.30 17.45
N LYS A 66 -3.93 -1.62 16.26
CA LYS A 66 -3.23 -2.40 15.25
C LYS A 66 -3.69 -2.01 13.85
N ILE A 67 -2.73 -1.83 12.96
CA ILE A 67 -2.95 -1.77 11.50
C ILE A 67 -2.34 -3.03 10.90
N SER A 68 -3.06 -3.71 10.01
CA SER A 68 -2.52 -4.87 9.31
C SER A 68 -2.94 -4.87 7.86
N PHE A 69 -2.05 -5.31 6.98
CA PHE A 69 -2.32 -5.43 5.55
C PHE A 69 -1.39 -6.49 4.94
N GLU A 70 -1.71 -6.92 3.73
CA GLU A 70 -0.83 -7.74 2.91
C GLU A 70 -0.17 -6.87 1.85
N ILE A 71 1.11 -7.10 1.59
CA ILE A 71 1.91 -6.35 0.62
C ILE A 71 2.77 -7.28 -0.22
N GLY A 72 3.04 -6.90 -1.47
CA GLY A 72 4.03 -7.57 -2.30
C GLY A 72 4.12 -6.91 -3.67
N SER A 73 4.90 -7.51 -4.57
CA SER A 73 5.15 -6.96 -5.90
C SER A 73 4.68 -7.91 -7.00
N PRO A 74 3.79 -7.48 -7.91
CA PRO A 74 3.43 -8.26 -9.09
C PRO A 74 4.59 -8.47 -10.08
N SER A 75 5.62 -7.61 -10.00
CA SER A 75 6.77 -7.61 -10.91
C SER A 75 8.05 -8.20 -10.31
N MET A 76 8.06 -8.51 -9.01
CA MET A 76 9.24 -9.00 -8.28
C MET A 76 8.84 -10.19 -7.39
N ASP A 77 9.21 -11.39 -7.83
CA ASP A 77 8.85 -12.66 -7.20
C ASP A 77 9.77 -13.05 -6.04
N ASP A 78 10.97 -12.48 -5.98
CA ASP A 78 11.99 -12.72 -4.96
C ASP A 78 11.97 -11.69 -3.82
N ILE A 79 11.00 -10.78 -3.78
CA ILE A 79 10.88 -9.78 -2.71
C ILE A 79 10.77 -10.44 -1.33
N THR A 80 11.63 -10.02 -0.41
CA THR A 80 11.72 -10.62 0.92
C THR A 80 11.01 -9.78 1.99
N ALA A 81 10.78 -10.39 3.15
CA ALA A 81 10.27 -9.67 4.32
C ALA A 81 11.21 -8.55 4.79
N GLU A 82 12.53 -8.72 4.62
CA GLU A 82 13.53 -7.69 4.96
C GLU A 82 13.44 -6.49 4.03
N ASP A 83 13.29 -6.71 2.73
CA ASP A 83 13.12 -5.64 1.74
C ASP A 83 11.87 -4.81 2.01
N ILE A 84 10.75 -5.46 2.34
CA ILE A 84 9.51 -4.80 2.74
C ILE A 84 9.69 -4.05 4.07
N ALA A 85 10.31 -4.67 5.07
CA ALA A 85 10.54 -4.02 6.36
C ALA A 85 11.36 -2.74 6.22
N GLN A 86 12.40 -2.76 5.38
CA GLN A 86 13.23 -1.60 5.10
C GLN A 86 12.44 -0.49 4.38
N ARG A 87 11.69 -0.81 3.31
CA ARG A 87 10.85 0.17 2.59
C ARG A 87 9.78 0.80 3.50
N LEU A 88 9.15 0.01 4.37
CA LEU A 88 8.14 0.52 5.31
C LEU A 88 8.76 1.37 6.42
N LYS A 89 9.97 1.05 6.87
CA LYS A 89 10.72 1.89 7.79
C LYS A 89 11.02 3.25 7.16
N GLU A 90 11.55 3.27 5.94
CA GLU A 90 11.81 4.50 5.19
C GLU A 90 10.51 5.32 4.99
N PHE A 91 9.41 4.66 4.65
CA PHE A 91 8.11 5.31 4.51
C PHE A 91 7.64 5.99 5.81
N LEU A 92 7.76 5.32 6.95
CA LEU A 92 7.41 5.87 8.27
C LEU A 92 8.34 7.00 8.71
N GLU A 93 9.61 7.01 8.29
CA GLU A 93 10.58 8.07 8.60
C GLU A 93 10.42 9.30 7.70
N MET A 94 9.99 9.11 6.45
CA MET A 94 9.82 10.18 5.47
C MET A 94 8.46 10.87 5.52
N ASN A 95 7.43 10.17 6.02
CA ASN A 95 6.06 10.68 6.09
C ASN A 95 5.62 10.84 7.56
N VAL A 96 4.61 11.68 7.78
CA VAL A 96 4.05 11.88 9.13
C VAL A 96 2.84 10.96 9.29
N PRO A 97 2.94 9.84 10.04
CA PRO A 97 1.81 8.94 10.24
C PRO A 97 0.72 9.60 11.09
N PRO A 98 -0.57 9.38 10.78
CA PRO A 98 -1.71 9.85 11.59
C PRO A 98 -1.96 8.94 12.81
N PHE A 99 -0.90 8.33 13.33
CA PHE A 99 -0.84 7.42 14.46
C PHE A 99 0.59 7.34 14.99
N LYS A 100 0.77 6.80 16.20
CA LYS A 100 2.09 6.44 16.73
C LYS A 100 2.37 4.98 16.46
N CYS A 101 3.38 4.69 15.64
CA CYS A 101 3.85 3.33 15.41
C CYS A 101 4.82 2.92 16.53
N LYS A 102 4.54 1.80 17.20
CA LYS A 102 5.34 1.27 18.31
C LYS A 102 6.21 0.10 17.88
N ASN A 103 5.68 -0.73 16.99
CA ASN A 103 6.34 -1.94 16.52
C ASN A 103 5.86 -2.27 15.10
N THR A 104 6.76 -2.84 14.31
CA THR A 104 6.49 -3.28 12.94
C THR A 104 6.91 -4.73 12.79
N LYS A 105 6.01 -5.57 12.26
CA LYS A 105 6.28 -6.97 11.94
C LYS A 105 5.96 -7.22 10.48
N VAL A 106 6.86 -7.91 9.78
CA VAL A 106 6.69 -8.36 8.39
C VAL A 106 6.94 -9.87 8.35
N GLN A 107 6.06 -10.65 7.74
CA GLN A 107 6.12 -12.13 7.73
C GLN A 107 5.48 -12.77 6.50
#